data_AF-A0A5M8SG34-F1
#
_entry.id   AF-A0A5M8SG34-F1
#
_cell.length_a   1.000
_cell.length_b   1.000
_cell.length_c   1.000
_cell.angle_alpha   90.00
_cell.angle_beta   90.00
_cell.angle_gamma   90.00
#
_symmetry.space_group_name_H-M   'P 1'
#
loop_
_entity.id
_entity.type
_entity.pdbx_description
1 polymer ?
#
loop_
_entity_poly.entity_id
_entity_poly.type
_entity_poly.pdbx_seq_one_letter_code
_entity_poly.pdbx_strand_id
1 'polypeptide(L)'
;MIQSPASQERFEISPRFRRSLEERIARLERGAADDEARLVLLEDPDHIRRQMRLVATQRCEALRMRIFLDRSGVRPTRTLDAPPRA
;
A
#
# COMPACT_ATOMS: atom_id res chain seq x y z
N MET A 1 -6.54 35.16 3.01
CA MET A 1 -7.40 34.11 2.43
C MET A 1 -6.88 32.75 2.85
N ILE A 2 -7.58 32.07 3.75
CA ILE A 2 -7.27 30.70 4.14
C ILE A 2 -7.84 29.80 3.04
N GLN A 3 -7.00 29.18 2.23
CA GLN A 3 -7.45 28.19 1.25
C GLN A 3 -8.09 27.03 2.01
N SER A 4 -9.39 26.78 1.78
CA SER A 4 -10.07 25.60 2.31
C SER A 4 -9.39 24.34 1.75
N PRO A 5 -9.10 23.31 2.55
CA PRO A 5 -8.55 22.03 2.06
C PRO A 5 -9.63 21.17 1.38
N ALA A 6 -10.53 21.78 0.60
CA ALA A 6 -11.73 21.14 0.04
C ALA A 6 -11.50 20.54 -1.36
N SER A 7 -10.25 20.43 -1.80
CA SER A 7 -9.90 19.81 -3.07
C SER A 7 -8.50 19.21 -2.97
N GLN A 8 -8.33 18.22 -2.10
CA GLN A 8 -7.31 17.21 -2.35
C GLN A 8 -7.69 16.53 -3.66
N GLU A 9 -7.10 16.95 -4.78
CA GLU A 9 -7.17 16.26 -6.06
C GLU A 9 -6.94 14.76 -5.82
N ARG A 10 -8.03 13.98 -5.86
CA ARG A 10 -7.92 12.52 -5.83
C ARG A 10 -7.42 12.11 -7.20
N PHE A 11 -6.13 11.83 -7.30
CA PHE A 11 -5.58 11.26 -8.51
C PHE A 11 -6.22 9.89 -8.78
N GLU A 12 -6.54 9.64 -10.05
CA GLU A 12 -7.05 8.34 -10.48
C GLU A 12 -5.90 7.41 -10.87
N ILE A 13 -5.93 6.18 -10.36
CA ILE A 13 -4.99 5.14 -10.72
C ILE A 13 -5.67 4.04 -11.54
N SER A 14 -4.91 3.38 -12.40
CA SER A 14 -5.43 2.23 -13.15
C SER A 14 -5.76 1.07 -12.21
N PRO A 15 -6.78 0.23 -12.53
CA PRO A 15 -7.09 -0.96 -11.74
C PRO A 15 -5.90 -1.93 -11.61
N ARG A 16 -5.06 -2.03 -12.65
CA ARG A 16 -3.86 -2.88 -12.63
C ARG A 16 -2.83 -2.37 -11.63
N PHE A 17 -2.61 -1.05 -11.61
CA PHE A 17 -1.68 -0.44 -10.66
C PHE A 17 -2.19 -0.61 -9.21
N ARG A 18 -3.49 -0.38 -8.98
CA ARG A 18 -4.11 -0.63 -7.68
C ARG A 18 -3.86 -2.06 -7.19
N ARG A 19 -4.17 -3.06 -8.02
CA ARG A 19 -3.94 -4.48 -7.68
C ARG A 19 -2.48 -4.76 -7.34
N SER A 20 -1.54 -4.21 -8.11
CA SER A 20 -0.11 -4.40 -7.85
C SER A 20 0.34 -3.84 -6.49
N LEU A 21 -0.26 -2.71 -6.07
CA LEU A 21 -0.01 -2.13 -4.75
C LEU A 21 -0.64 -2.98 -3.64
N GLU A 22 -1.88 -3.44 -3.81
CA GLU A 22 -2.55 -4.33 -2.86
C GLU A 22 -1.77 -5.63 -2.64
N GLU A 23 -1.28 -6.25 -3.72
CA GLU A 23 -0.42 -7.43 -3.64
C GLU A 23 0.90 -7.15 -2.92
N ARG A 24 1.51 -5.97 -3.16
CA ARG A 24 2.74 -5.56 -2.49
C ARG A 24 2.53 -5.30 -1.00
N ILE A 25 1.45 -4.63 -0.62
CA ILE A 25 1.03 -4.44 0.77
C ILE A 25 0.92 -5.80 1.45
N ALA A 26 0.16 -6.73 0.85
CA ALA A 26 -0.04 -8.05 1.42
C ALA A 26 1.28 -8.84 1.57
N ARG A 27 2.22 -8.70 0.64
CA ARG A 27 3.57 -9.31 0.78
C ARG A 27 4.37 -8.69 1.94
N LEU A 28 4.34 -7.37 2.10
CA LEU A 28 5.04 -6.69 3.20
C LEU A 28 4.44 -7.05 4.56
N GLU A 29 3.11 -7.10 4.66
CA GLU A 29 2.43 -7.47 5.92
C GLU A 29 2.71 -8.93 6.31
N ARG A 30 2.69 -9.86 5.34
CA ARG A 30 3.09 -11.26 5.58
C ARG A 30 4.56 -11.37 5.99
N GLY A 31 5.46 -10.73 5.25
CA GLY A 31 6.89 -10.73 5.58
C GLY A 31 7.16 -10.20 6.98
N ALA A 32 6.49 -9.10 7.37
CA ALA A 32 6.61 -8.55 8.71
C ALA A 32 6.10 -9.50 9.81
N ALA A 33 4.99 -10.21 9.56
CA ALA A 33 4.47 -11.19 10.48
C ALA A 33 5.42 -12.39 10.65
N ASP A 34 5.96 -12.90 9.53
CA ASP A 34 6.95 -13.99 9.54
C ASP A 34 8.24 -13.57 10.28
N ASP A 35 8.71 -12.35 10.02
CA ASP A 35 9.90 -11.79 10.63
C ASP A 35 9.73 -11.55 12.14
N GLU A 36 8.54 -11.13 12.57
CA GLU A 36 8.18 -10.96 14.00
C GLU A 36 8.06 -12.30 14.72
N ALA A 37 7.44 -13.31 14.09
CA ALA A 37 7.35 -14.66 14.65
C ALA A 37 8.73 -15.30 14.87
N ARG A 38 9.70 -15.00 13.99
CA ARG A 38 11.09 -15.48 14.10
C ARG A 38 11.86 -14.85 15.25
N LEU A 39 11.47 -13.67 15.76
CA LEU A 39 12.17 -13.00 16.86
C LEU A 39 12.30 -13.90 18.11
N VAL A 40 11.32 -14.77 18.34
CA VAL A 40 11.30 -15.72 19.47
C VAL A 40 12.45 -16.73 19.42
N LEU A 41 13.00 -16.98 18.23
CA LEU A 41 14.07 -17.95 18.00
C LEU A 41 15.46 -17.30 17.93
N LEU A 42 15.55 -15.97 18.05
CA LEU A 42 16.82 -15.26 17.96
C LEU A 42 17.42 -15.05 19.35
N GLU A 43 18.71 -15.35 19.49
CA GLU A 43 19.46 -15.15 20.73
C GLU A 43 20.36 -13.91 20.69
N ASP A 44 20.88 -13.56 19.51
CA ASP A 44 21.78 -12.43 19.33
C ASP A 44 21.04 -11.08 19.43
N PRO A 45 21.37 -10.21 20.41
CA PRO A 45 20.71 -8.92 20.60
C PRO A 45 20.86 -7.96 19.41
N ASP A 46 21.95 -8.04 18.65
CA ASP A 46 22.12 -7.22 17.44
C ASP A 46 21.19 -7.69 16.32
N HIS A 47 21.10 -9.00 16.10
CA HIS A 47 20.16 -9.60 15.16
C HIS A 47 18.71 -9.27 15.50
N ILE A 48 18.30 -9.39 16.78
CA ILE A 48 16.96 -9.01 17.23
C ILE A 48 16.67 -7.55 16.86
N ARG A 49 17.57 -6.62 17.19
CA ARG A 49 17.40 -5.19 16.88
C ARG A 49 17.28 -4.92 15.39
N ARG A 50 18.11 -5.58 14.58
CA ARG A 50 18.05 -5.47 13.12
C ARG A 50 16.74 -6.00 12.56
N GLN A 51 16.29 -7.14 13.06
CA GLN A 51 15.04 -7.79 12.64
C GLN A 51 13.83 -6.93 13.01
N MET A 52 13.79 -6.35 14.23
CA MET A 52 12.74 -5.42 14.62
C MET A 52 12.69 -4.15 13.73
N ARG A 53 13.85 -3.61 13.32
CA ARG A 53 13.91 -2.48 12.39
C ARG A 53 13.38 -2.84 11.00
N LEU A 54 13.64 -4.06 10.54
CA LEU A 54 13.10 -4.56 9.29
C LEU A 54 11.57 -4.65 9.33
N VAL A 55 11.02 -5.27 10.38
CA VAL A 55 9.57 -5.35 10.63
C VAL A 55 8.94 -3.97 10.64
N ALA A 56 9.53 -3.01 11.37
CA ALA A 56 9.04 -1.63 11.41
C ALA A 56 9.03 -0.97 10.03
N THR A 57 10.08 -1.19 9.24
CA THR A 57 10.20 -0.63 7.88
C THR A 57 9.13 -1.22 6.94
N GLN A 58 8.95 -2.54 6.95
CA GLN A 58 7.94 -3.22 6.14
C GLN A 58 6.52 -2.73 6.49
N ARG A 59 6.19 -2.62 7.79
CA ARG A 59 4.89 -2.11 8.26
C ARG A 59 4.65 -0.65 7.88
N CYS A 60 5.67 0.20 8.05
CA CYS A 60 5.58 1.62 7.67
C CYS A 60 5.33 1.77 6.17
N GLU A 61 6.05 1.03 5.34
CA GLU A 61 5.91 1.07 3.89
C GLU A 61 4.54 0.55 3.42
N ALA A 62 4.05 -0.54 4.01
CA ALA A 62 2.69 -1.03 3.78
C ALA A 62 1.61 0.01 4.14
N LEU A 63 1.76 0.68 5.30
CA LEU A 63 0.87 1.73 5.74
C LEU A 63 0.86 2.93 4.78
N ARG A 64 2.03 3.37 4.32
CA ARG A 64 2.14 4.47 3.35
C ARG A 64 1.40 4.16 2.06
N MET A 65 1.55 2.93 1.54
CA MET A 65 0.81 2.50 0.36
C MET A 65 -0.70 2.42 0.60
N ARG A 66 -1.14 2.00 1.79
CA ARG A 66 -2.57 1.97 2.13
C ARG A 66 -3.17 3.37 2.19
N ILE A 67 -2.50 4.30 2.85
CA ILE A 67 -2.89 5.72 2.88
C ILE A 67 -2.95 6.31 1.46
N PHE A 68 -2.00 5.95 0.59
CA PHE A 68 -2.02 6.35 -0.81
C PHE A 68 -3.26 5.81 -1.53
N LEU A 69 -3.55 4.50 -1.39
CA LEU A 69 -4.72 3.88 -2.01
C LEU A 69 -6.04 4.50 -1.53
N ASP A 70 -6.17 4.75 -0.23
CA ASP A 70 -7.36 5.36 0.38
C ASP A 70 -7.64 6.77 -0.15
N ARG A 71 -6.58 7.49 -0.58
CA ARG A 71 -6.67 8.83 -1.17
C ARG A 71 -6.83 8.81 -2.70
N SER A 72 -6.65 7.66 -3.34
CA SER A 72 -6.71 7.51 -4.79
C SER A 72 -8.08 7.00 -5.28
N GLY A 73 -8.54 7.50 -6.42
CA GLY A 73 -9.67 6.92 -7.15
C GLY A 73 -9.20 5.80 -8.07
N VAL A 74 -10.06 4.83 -8.40
CA VAL A 74 -9.79 3.90 -9.51
C VAL A 74 -10.38 4.48 -10.78
N ARG A 75 -9.54 4.72 -11.78
CA ARG A 75 -9.98 5.15 -13.10
C ARG A 75 -10.95 4.11 -13.66
N PRO A 76 -12.18 4.48 -14.06
CA PRO A 76 -13.10 3.55 -14.69
C PRO A 76 -12.44 3.01 -15.96
N THR A 77 -12.47 1.69 -16.14
CA THR A 77 -12.11 1.10 -17.43
C THR A 77 -13.19 1.53 -18.40
N ARG A 78 -12.80 2.27 -19.45
CA ARG A 78 -13.72 2.62 -20.54
C ARG A 78 -14.12 1.32 -21.23
N THR A 79 -15.21 0.70 -20.79
CA THR A 79 -15.92 -0.28 -21.60
C THR A 79 -16.44 0.46 -22.84
N LEU A 80 -16.22 -0.14 -23.99
CA LEU A 80 -16.72 0.29 -25.30
C LEU A 80 -18.24 0.06 -25.40
N ASP A 81 -19.02 0.40 -24.37
CA ASP A 81 -20.49 0.33 -24.41
C ASP A 81 -21.08 1.62 -25.00
N ALA A 82 -20.39 2.19 -25.99
CA ALA A 82 -21.02 3.19 -26.85
C ALA A 82 -21.78 2.41 -27.93
N PRO A 83 -23.12 2.48 -27.97
CA PRO A 83 -23.87 1.87 -29.06
C PRO A 83 -23.38 2.46 -30.39
N PRO A 84 -23.35 1.66 -31.48
CA PRO A 84 -22.99 2.18 -32.79
C PRO A 84 -23.90 3.37 -33.09
N ARG A 85 -23.29 4.52 -33.41
CA ARG A 85 -24.04 5.66 -33.93
C ARG A 85 -24.63 5.22 -35.27
N ALA A 86 -25.96 5.11 -35.32
CA ALA A 86 -26.75 4.94 -36.53
C ALA A 86 -26.64 6.18 -37.42
#